data_AF-A0A4S4DD31-F1
#
_entry.id   AF-A0A4S4DD31-F1
#
_cell.length_a   1.000
_cell.length_b   1.000
_cell.length_c   1.000
_cell.angle_alpha   90.00
_cell.angle_beta   90.00
_cell.angle_gamma   90.00
#
_symmetry.space_group_name_H-M   'P 1'
#
loop_
_entity.id
_entity.type
_entity.pdbx_description
1 polymer ?
#
loop_
_entity_poly.entity_id
_entity_poly.type
_entity_poly.pdbx_seq_one_letter_code
_entity_poly.pdbx_strand_id
1 'polypeptide(L)'
;MAGGGGGLVGDGGGWFDAIVSADAFENLKPAPDIFLAASKILNVPTGECIVIEDALAGVQAAKAAQMRCIAVTTTLSEETLKTASPSLIRQEIGSVSLDDILSGGSGCHNEKMQGSQFVNSSAQTSPALLKDRTESRSFPDTNSANDMAFSIGG
;
A
#
# COMPACT_ATOMS: atom_id res chain seq x y z
N MET A 1 -13.77 11.42 34.61
CA MET A 1 -12.30 11.46 34.42
C MET A 1 -12.04 12.14 33.08
N ALA A 2 -11.85 13.47 33.09
CA ALA A 2 -11.45 14.22 31.91
C ALA A 2 -9.92 14.37 31.97
N GLY A 3 -9.20 13.58 31.16
CA GLY A 3 -7.76 13.73 30.99
C GLY A 3 -7.50 14.89 30.03
N GLY A 4 -6.87 15.95 30.54
CA GLY A 4 -6.62 17.21 29.83
C GLY A 4 -5.74 17.02 28.59
N GLY A 5 -6.19 17.62 27.48
CA GLY A 5 -5.50 17.63 26.20
C GLY A 5 -4.21 18.44 26.25
N GLY A 6 -3.08 17.74 26.10
CA GLY A 6 -1.80 18.36 25.73
C GLY A 6 -1.77 18.62 24.23
N GLY A 7 -2.48 19.65 23.78
CA GLY A 7 -2.42 20.14 22.40
C GLY A 7 -2.40 21.65 22.44
N LEU A 8 -1.29 22.25 22.00
CA LEU A 8 -1.18 23.71 21.91
C LEU A 8 -2.06 24.15 20.72
N VAL A 9 -3.14 24.87 21.02
CA VAL A 9 -4.01 25.48 19.99
C VAL A 9 -3.51 26.92 19.76
N GLY A 10 -2.66 27.11 18.72
CA GLY A 10 -2.04 28.38 18.29
C GLY A 10 -0.83 28.84 19.15
N ASP A 11 0.23 29.49 18.66
CA ASP A 11 0.46 30.45 17.56
C ASP A 11 1.55 29.95 16.58
N GLY A 12 1.12 29.30 15.50
CA GLY A 12 1.98 28.99 14.35
C GLY A 12 1.66 29.91 13.18
N GLY A 13 1.68 31.23 13.38
CA GLY A 13 1.66 32.21 12.29
C GLY A 13 0.55 32.01 11.23
N GLY A 14 -0.72 31.94 11.62
CA GLY A 14 -1.88 32.02 10.70
C GLY A 14 -2.10 30.89 9.68
N TRP A 15 -1.18 29.92 9.57
CA TRP A 15 -1.29 28.81 8.61
C TRP A 15 -1.81 27.50 9.23
N PHE A 16 -1.70 27.34 10.55
CA PHE A 16 -2.01 26.09 11.24
C PHE A 16 -3.04 26.29 12.35
N ASP A 17 -4.12 25.50 12.33
CA ASP A 17 -5.14 25.46 13.38
C ASP A 17 -4.66 24.71 14.63
N ALA A 18 -3.74 23.75 14.47
CA ALA A 18 -3.22 22.92 15.54
C ALA A 18 -1.77 22.52 15.31
N ILE A 19 -0.97 22.48 16.38
CA ILE A 19 0.39 21.94 16.38
C ILE A 19 0.50 20.91 17.50
N VAL A 20 1.01 19.73 17.15
CA VAL A 20 1.20 18.61 18.08
C VAL A 20 2.67 18.22 18.07
N SER A 21 3.31 18.23 19.25
CA SER A 21 4.71 17.81 19.41
C SER A 21 4.80 16.44 20.10
N ALA A 22 5.87 15.71 19.82
CA ALA A 22 6.18 14.43 20.44
C ALA A 22 6.35 14.52 21.97
N ASP A 23 6.73 15.69 22.51
CA ASP A 23 6.97 15.90 23.95
C ASP A 23 5.73 15.65 24.82
N ALA A 24 4.54 15.63 24.21
CA ALA A 24 3.27 15.39 24.89
C ALA A 24 2.91 13.89 24.99
N PHE A 25 3.74 12.98 24.48
CA PHE A 25 3.42 11.55 24.38
C PHE A 25 4.50 10.66 25.01
N GLU A 26 4.05 9.68 25.79
CA GLU A 26 4.92 8.61 26.31
C GLU A 26 5.26 7.60 25.20
N ASN A 27 4.26 7.25 24.38
CA ASN A 27 4.44 6.34 23.25
C ASN A 27 4.72 7.13 21.98
N LEU A 28 5.96 7.05 21.50
CA LEU A 28 6.36 7.66 20.24
C LEU A 28 6.10 6.72 19.06
N LYS A 29 6.18 7.26 17.83
CA LYS A 29 6.15 6.49 16.58
C LYS A 29 7.07 5.25 16.73
N PRO A 30 6.58 4.02 16.48
CA PRO A 30 5.44 3.66 15.64
C PRO A 30 4.07 3.63 16.33
N ALA A 31 3.96 4.07 17.59
CA ALA A 31 2.65 4.23 18.23
C ALA A 31 1.81 5.33 17.53
N PRO A 32 0.49 5.16 17.41
CA PRO A 32 -0.39 6.07 16.67
C PRO A 32 -0.78 7.33 17.44
N ASP A 33 -0.37 7.45 18.71
CA ASP A 33 -0.88 8.40 19.69
C ASP A 33 -0.86 9.85 19.20
N ILE A 34 0.25 10.27 18.57
CA ILE A 34 0.41 11.63 18.03
C ILE A 34 -0.59 11.95 16.91
N PHE A 35 -0.88 10.98 16.03
CA PHE A 35 -1.83 11.16 14.93
C PHE A 35 -3.27 11.13 15.43
N LEU A 36 -3.58 10.24 16.37
CA LEU A 36 -4.90 10.19 17.02
C LEU A 36 -5.20 11.48 17.79
N ALA A 37 -4.19 12.08 18.44
CA ALA A 37 -4.33 13.36 19.09
C ALA A 37 -4.57 14.49 18.08
N ALA A 38 -3.81 14.55 16.99
CA ALA A 38 -4.01 15.54 15.94
C ALA A 38 -5.42 15.49 15.34
N SER A 39 -5.92 14.29 15.00
CA SER A 39 -7.28 14.07 14.51
C SER A 39 -8.35 14.56 15.51
N LYS A 40 -8.16 14.30 16.81
CA LYS A 40 -9.07 14.78 17.87
C LYS A 40 -9.05 16.31 18.00
N ILE A 41 -7.88 16.93 17.96
CA ILE A 41 -7.76 18.40 18.08
C ILE A 41 -8.41 19.10 16.89
N LEU A 42 -8.20 18.58 15.67
CA LEU A 42 -8.82 19.09 14.45
C LEU A 42 -10.30 18.72 14.33
N ASN A 43 -10.81 17.82 15.18
CA ASN A 43 -12.16 17.27 15.11
C ASN A 43 -12.49 16.64 13.74
N VAL A 44 -11.52 15.92 13.16
CA VAL A 44 -11.63 15.22 11.86
C VAL A 44 -11.52 13.70 12.08
N PRO A 45 -12.41 12.87 11.51
CA PRO A 45 -12.30 11.42 11.59
C PRO A 45 -10.99 10.88 11.01
N THR A 46 -10.41 9.84 11.60
CA THR A 46 -9.12 9.28 11.14
C THR A 46 -9.14 8.80 9.69
N GLY A 47 -10.28 8.28 9.20
CA GLY A 47 -10.44 7.85 7.80
C GLY A 47 -10.43 9.00 6.78
N GLU A 48 -10.63 10.24 7.23
CA GLU A 48 -10.54 11.45 6.43
C GLU A 48 -9.17 12.15 6.59
N CYS A 49 -8.33 11.68 7.52
CA CYS A 49 -6.98 12.19 7.70
C CYS A 49 -6.00 11.57 6.71
N ILE A 50 -5.09 12.40 6.22
CA ILE A 50 -3.95 12.00 5.39
C ILE A 50 -2.68 12.43 6.11
N VAL A 51 -1.77 11.48 6.25
CA VAL A 51 -0.44 11.71 6.80
C VAL A 51 0.56 11.76 5.65
N ILE A 52 1.42 12.79 5.65
CA ILE A 52 2.57 12.88 4.76
C ILE A 52 3.83 12.67 5.60
N GLU A 53 4.64 11.67 5.26
CA GLU A 53 5.71 11.20 6.15
C GLU A 53 6.90 10.63 5.37
N ASP A 54 8.11 10.73 5.93
CA ASP A 54 9.36 10.27 5.29
C ASP A 54 10.13 9.23 6.11
N ALA A 55 9.61 8.85 7.27
CA ALA A 55 10.20 7.88 8.18
C ALA A 55 9.36 6.60 8.32
N LEU A 56 10.03 5.44 8.41
CA LEU A 56 9.38 4.13 8.52
C LEU A 56 8.44 4.05 9.74
N ALA A 57 8.91 4.50 10.91
CA ALA A 57 8.12 4.49 12.14
C ALA A 57 6.88 5.39 12.02
N GLY A 58 6.96 6.50 11.28
CA GLY A 58 5.83 7.39 11.05
C GLY A 58 4.78 6.77 10.13
N VAL A 59 5.19 6.09 9.06
CA VAL A 59 4.25 5.34 8.19
C VAL A 59 3.53 4.25 8.98
N GLN A 60 4.26 3.52 9.84
CA GLN A 60 3.67 2.51 10.72
C GLN A 60 2.66 3.12 11.69
N ALA A 61 2.98 4.25 12.31
CA ALA A 61 2.07 4.98 13.20
C ALA A 61 0.81 5.48 12.47
N ALA A 62 0.93 5.99 11.25
CA ALA A 62 -0.21 6.42 10.44
C ALA A 62 -1.16 5.26 10.14
N LYS A 63 -0.60 4.11 9.76
CA LYS A 63 -1.35 2.87 9.53
C LYS A 63 -2.02 2.36 10.80
N ALA A 64 -1.33 2.39 11.93
CA ALA A 64 -1.89 2.03 13.24
C ALA A 64 -3.04 2.97 13.65
N ALA A 65 -2.98 4.23 13.25
CA ALA A 65 -4.05 5.21 13.43
C ALA A 65 -5.21 5.07 12.43
N GLN A 66 -5.15 4.08 11.51
CA GLN A 66 -6.11 3.88 10.42
C GLN A 66 -6.23 5.10 9.49
N MET A 67 -5.15 5.87 9.34
CA MET A 67 -5.06 7.01 8.44
C MET A 67 -4.39 6.62 7.13
N ARG A 68 -4.73 7.33 6.06
CA ARG A 68 -4.05 7.18 4.77
C ARG A 68 -2.65 7.80 4.87
N CYS A 69 -1.65 7.15 4.30
CA CYS A 69 -0.28 7.64 4.36
C CYS A 69 0.31 7.82 2.96
N ILE A 70 0.75 9.04 2.65
CA ILE A 70 1.55 9.35 1.47
C ILE A 70 2.99 9.45 1.94
N ALA A 71 3.82 8.46 1.62
CA ALA A 71 5.22 8.50 2.01
C ALA A 71 6.05 9.31 1.00
N VAL A 72 7.01 10.09 1.48
CA VAL A 72 7.96 10.82 0.63
C VAL A 72 9.38 10.31 0.85
N THR A 73 10.15 10.18 -0.22
CA THR A 73 11.50 9.57 -0.19
C THR A 73 12.61 10.58 0.11
N THR A 74 12.32 11.61 0.91
CA THR A 74 13.28 12.68 1.24
C THR A 74 14.35 12.21 2.22
N THR A 75 13.99 11.31 3.14
CA THR A 75 14.91 10.78 4.17
C THR A 75 15.25 9.31 3.98
N LEU A 76 14.28 8.49 3.58
CA LEU A 76 14.45 7.05 3.37
C LEU A 76 14.21 6.65 1.91
N SER A 77 14.82 5.53 1.50
CA SER A 77 14.59 4.96 0.19
C SER A 77 13.16 4.43 0.05
N GLU A 78 12.65 4.43 -1.18
CA GLU A 78 11.35 3.85 -1.52
C GLU A 78 11.22 2.40 -1.06
N GLU A 79 12.27 1.60 -1.22
CA GLU A 79 12.31 0.19 -0.80
C GLU A 79 12.07 0.06 0.71
N THR A 80 12.72 0.91 1.52
CA THR A 80 12.55 0.90 2.97
C THR A 80 11.11 1.27 3.34
N LEU A 81 10.58 2.35 2.75
CA LEU A 81 9.23 2.82 3.04
C LEU A 81 8.14 1.83 2.61
N LYS A 82 8.33 1.10 1.50
CA LYS A 82 7.41 0.05 1.05
C LYS A 82 7.18 -1.04 2.09
N THR A 83 8.16 -1.32 2.95
CA THR A 83 8.01 -2.34 4.02
C THR A 83 6.90 -2.01 5.03
N ALA A 84 6.58 -0.73 5.23
CA ALA A 84 5.45 -0.30 6.08
C ALA A 84 4.11 -0.22 5.33
N SER A 85 4.10 -0.45 4.01
CA SER A 85 2.92 -0.39 3.14
C SER A 85 2.16 0.95 3.20
N PRO A 86 2.80 2.09 2.85
CA PRO A 86 2.08 3.35 2.67
C PRO A 86 1.06 3.23 1.54
N SER A 87 0.07 4.12 1.54
CA SER A 87 -0.96 4.15 0.49
C SER A 87 -0.41 4.64 -0.85
N LEU A 88 0.57 5.56 -0.82
CA LEU A 88 1.22 6.11 -1.99
C LEU A 88 2.67 6.48 -1.64
N ILE A 89 3.55 6.48 -2.64
CA ILE A 89 4.93 6.99 -2.49
C ILE A 89 5.19 8.08 -3.54
N ARG A 90 5.84 9.15 -3.10
CA ARG A 90 6.25 10.31 -3.90
C ARG A 90 7.71 10.66 -3.59
N GLN A 91 8.37 11.40 -4.49
CA GLN A 91 9.77 11.78 -4.30
C GLN A 91 9.90 12.83 -3.19
N GLU A 92 9.01 13.81 -3.19
CA GLU A 92 9.02 14.95 -2.27
C GLU A 92 7.61 15.53 -2.08
N ILE A 93 7.44 16.37 -1.05
CA ILE A 93 6.16 17.02 -0.72
C ILE A 93 5.58 17.81 -1.92
N GLY A 94 6.43 18.46 -2.71
CA GLY A 94 6.01 19.25 -3.89
C GLY A 94 5.44 18.41 -5.04
N SER A 95 5.66 17.09 -5.02
CA SER A 95 5.11 16.16 -6.02
C SER A 95 3.77 15.53 -5.61
N VAL A 96 3.25 15.88 -4.42
CA VAL A 96 1.92 15.45 -3.96
C VAL A 96 0.85 16.32 -4.63
N SER A 97 -0.03 15.70 -5.43
CA SER A 97 -1.11 16.38 -6.14
C SER A 97 -2.45 16.31 -5.38
N LEU A 98 -3.41 17.16 -5.76
CA LEU A 98 -4.77 17.07 -5.23
C LEU A 98 -5.43 15.72 -5.59
N ASP A 99 -5.12 15.14 -6.75
CA ASP A 99 -5.60 13.81 -7.14
C ASP A 99 -5.04 12.70 -6.24
N ASP A 100 -3.79 12.85 -5.76
CA ASP A 100 -3.21 11.92 -4.78
C ASP A 100 -3.97 11.99 -3.45
N ILE A 101 -4.35 13.19 -3.03
CA ILE A 101 -5.08 13.46 -1.78
C ILE A 101 -6.53 12.97 -1.87
N LEU A 102 -7.24 13.28 -2.96
CA LEU A 102 -8.66 13.01 -3.11
C LEU A 102 -8.96 11.59 -3.58
N SER A 103 -8.16 11.08 -4.52
CA SER A 103 -8.42 9.82 -5.24
C SER A 103 -7.45 8.71 -4.87
N GLY A 104 -6.52 8.96 -3.94
CA GLY A 104 -5.53 7.97 -3.49
C GLY A 104 -4.49 7.61 -4.55
N GLY A 105 -4.31 8.44 -5.58
CA GLY A 105 -3.40 8.17 -6.69
C GLY A 105 -3.89 7.00 -7.54
N SER A 106 -4.90 7.23 -8.38
CA SER A 106 -5.29 6.27 -9.42
C SER A 106 -4.26 6.26 -10.56
N GLY A 107 -3.04 5.82 -10.26
CA GLY A 107 -2.05 5.49 -11.26
C GLY A 107 -2.20 4.02 -11.62
N CYS A 108 -3.12 3.69 -12.53
CA CYS A 108 -3.20 2.37 -13.17
C CYS A 108 -1.90 2.10 -13.97
N HIS A 109 -0.84 1.72 -13.27
CA HIS A 109 0.34 1.17 -13.90
C HIS A 109 0.10 -0.32 -14.04
N ASN A 110 -0.47 -0.70 -15.19
CA ASN A 110 -0.35 -2.04 -15.72
C ASN A 110 1.15 -2.31 -15.83
N GLU A 111 1.72 -3.08 -14.91
CA GLU A 111 2.98 -3.76 -15.19
C GLU A 111 2.70 -4.75 -16.32
N LYS A 112 2.92 -4.26 -17.55
CA LYS A 112 3.16 -5.09 -18.71
C LYS A 112 4.22 -6.11 -18.31
N MET A 113 3.75 -7.32 -17.99
CA MET A 113 4.25 -8.59 -18.49
C MET A 113 5.59 -8.44 -19.24
N GLN A 114 6.70 -8.37 -18.51
CA GLN A 114 8.04 -8.59 -19.07
C GLN A 114 8.51 -9.95 -18.58
N GLY A 115 8.01 -10.97 -19.28
CA GLY A 115 8.72 -12.23 -19.38
C GLY A 115 9.88 -12.10 -20.36
N SER A 116 10.95 -12.84 -20.07
CA SER A 116 12.16 -13.04 -20.88
C SER A 116 13.14 -11.86 -20.81
N GLN A 117 14.40 -12.04 -20.38
CA GLN A 117 15.33 -13.00 -20.94
C GLN A 117 16.30 -13.53 -19.87
N PHE A 118 16.20 -14.83 -19.60
CA PHE A 118 17.31 -15.60 -19.06
C PHE A 118 18.34 -15.80 -20.17
N VAL A 119 19.59 -15.59 -19.81
CA VAL A 119 20.81 -15.98 -20.51
C VAL A 119 20.70 -17.35 -21.19
N ASN A 120 21.22 -17.47 -22.42
CA ASN A 120 22.01 -18.65 -22.79
C ASN A 120 22.94 -18.37 -23.96
N SER A 121 24.16 -18.85 -23.74
CA SER A 121 25.38 -18.68 -24.52
C SER A 121 25.40 -19.47 -25.82
N SER A 122 26.19 -18.95 -26.77
CA SER A 122 26.60 -19.54 -28.06
C SER A 122 27.00 -21.02 -28.01
N ALA A 123 26.47 -21.82 -28.96
CA ALA A 123 27.21 -22.86 -29.67
C ALA A 123 26.50 -23.28 -30.96
N GLN A 124 27.32 -23.59 -31.97
CA GLN A 124 27.03 -23.74 -33.39
C GLN A 124 26.48 -25.12 -33.79
N THR A 125 25.93 -25.17 -35.02
CA THR A 125 26.06 -26.19 -36.09
C THR A 125 24.74 -26.80 -36.61
N SER A 126 24.61 -26.76 -37.94
CA SER A 126 23.50 -27.25 -38.80
C SER A 126 23.76 -28.70 -39.30
N PRO A 127 23.06 -29.25 -40.31
CA PRO A 127 21.67 -29.74 -40.39
C PRO A 127 21.58 -31.22 -40.90
N ALA A 128 20.54 -32.02 -40.57
CA ALA A 128 20.12 -33.19 -41.38
C ALA A 128 18.91 -34.00 -40.83
N LEU A 129 17.85 -34.10 -41.64
CA LEU A 129 17.28 -35.34 -42.22
C LEU A 129 16.36 -36.32 -41.43
N LEU A 130 15.15 -36.54 -42.01
CA LEU A 130 14.25 -37.74 -42.07
C LEU A 130 13.22 -38.09 -40.96
N LYS A 131 11.94 -38.10 -41.41
CA LYS A 131 10.82 -39.10 -41.27
C LYS A 131 10.53 -39.73 -39.89
N ASP A 132 9.29 -39.96 -39.44
CA ASP A 132 8.17 -40.61 -40.14
C ASP A 132 6.89 -40.57 -39.25
N ARG A 133 5.74 -40.57 -39.92
CA ARG A 133 4.47 -41.29 -39.63
C ARG A 133 3.67 -41.18 -38.31
N THR A 134 2.40 -40.75 -38.51
CA THR A 134 1.10 -41.40 -38.13
C THR A 134 0.90 -41.88 -36.68
N GLU A 135 -0.14 -41.47 -35.94
CA GLU A 135 -1.54 -41.94 -35.98
C GLU A 135 -2.37 -41.08 -34.99
N SER A 136 -3.44 -40.40 -35.42
CA SER A 136 -4.86 -40.79 -35.35
C SER A 136 -5.54 -40.72 -33.97
N ARG A 137 -6.59 -39.87 -33.89
CA ARG A 137 -7.90 -40.03 -33.18
C ARG A 137 -7.85 -40.20 -31.65
N SER A 138 -8.76 -39.70 -30.81
CA SER A 138 -10.13 -39.17 -30.95
C SER A 138 -10.58 -38.68 -29.55
N PHE A 139 -11.47 -37.69 -29.51
CA PHE A 139 -12.27 -37.31 -28.33
C PHE A 139 -13.19 -38.47 -27.88
N PRO A 140 -13.64 -38.49 -26.61
CA PRO A 140 -15.01 -38.02 -26.38
C PRO A 140 -15.25 -37.27 -25.06
N ASP A 141 -16.29 -36.43 -25.09
CA ASP A 141 -16.99 -35.82 -23.96
C ASP A 141 -17.77 -36.84 -23.13
N THR A 142 -17.88 -36.64 -21.81
CA THR A 142 -19.06 -37.05 -21.03
C THR A 142 -19.29 -36.15 -19.81
N ASN A 143 -20.47 -35.53 -19.78
CA ASN A 143 -21.17 -34.96 -18.63
C ASN A 143 -21.30 -35.97 -17.47
N SER A 144 -21.20 -35.52 -16.22
CA SER A 144 -22.02 -36.07 -15.13
C SER A 144 -22.15 -35.10 -13.96
N ALA A 145 -23.40 -34.70 -13.72
CA ALA A 145 -23.86 -34.12 -12.47
C ALA A 145 -23.76 -35.15 -11.32
N ASN A 146 -23.62 -34.66 -10.09
CA ASN A 146 -24.37 -35.18 -8.94
C ASN A 146 -24.32 -34.19 -7.78
N ASP A 147 -25.50 -33.65 -7.49
CA ASP A 147 -25.89 -32.88 -6.33
C ASP A 147 -26.29 -33.88 -5.22
N MET A 148 -25.79 -33.73 -4.00
CA MET A 148 -26.11 -34.61 -2.86
C MET A 148 -26.59 -33.77 -1.68
N ALA A 149 -27.79 -34.15 -1.24
CA ALA A 149 -28.70 -33.42 -0.38
C ALA A 149 -28.51 -33.68 1.13
N PHE A 150 -28.99 -32.70 1.90
CA PHE A 150 -29.74 -32.78 3.18
C PHE A 150 -29.17 -33.52 4.41
N SER A 151 -29.19 -32.81 5.54
CA SER A 151 -29.52 -33.39 6.85
C SER A 151 -30.27 -32.38 7.73
N ILE A 152 -31.26 -32.92 8.43
CA ILE A 152 -32.37 -32.34 9.19
C ILE A 152 -32.12 -32.39 10.70
N GLY A 153 -32.87 -31.58 11.45
CA GLY A 153 -33.15 -31.75 12.88
C GLY A 153 -32.82 -30.49 13.66
N GLY A 154 -33.68 -29.93 14.50
CA GLY A 154 -34.95 -30.37 15.07
C GLY A 154 -35.15 -29.57 16.36
#